data_AF-A0A2U1U607-F1
#
_entry.id   AF-A0A2U1U607-F1
#
_cell.length_a   1.000
_cell.length_b   1.000
_cell.length_c   1.000
_cell.angle_alpha   90.00
_cell.angle_beta   90.00
_cell.angle_gamma   90.00
#
_symmetry.space_group_name_H-M   'P 1'
#
loop_
_entity.id
_entity.type
_entity.pdbx_description
1 polymer ?
#
loop_
_entity_poly.entity_id
_entity_poly.type
_entity_poly.pdbx_seq_one_letter_code
_entity_poly.pdbx_strand_id
1 'polypeptide(L)'
;MDQKFFRVPFASNGDTQTIPETAASDGSVSYPSGWGADYAKDPSADANAKPVEREAMNTVLNAITGAIRQYQTNGYPEWITTANNNGAAFAYDAGVVVEYNGALYLSLVGNNMATPGADATKWQPYIQREATEAEAI
;
A
#
# COMPACT_ATOMS: atom_id res chain seq x y z
N MET A 1 -14.92 1.48 -19.13
CA MET A 1 -14.54 0.22 -18.43
C MET A 1 -15.48 0.06 -17.26
N ASP A 2 -16.02 -1.13 -17.05
CA ASP A 2 -16.75 -1.45 -15.82
C ASP A 2 -15.72 -1.75 -14.71
N GLN A 3 -15.55 -0.84 -13.76
CA GLN A 3 -14.53 -0.98 -12.70
C GLN A 3 -15.11 -1.81 -11.55
N LYS A 4 -14.42 -2.88 -11.15
CA LYS A 4 -14.79 -3.65 -9.97
C LYS A 4 -14.68 -2.81 -8.71
N PHE A 5 -15.80 -2.57 -8.02
CA PHE A 5 -15.76 -2.08 -6.64
C PHE A 5 -15.41 -3.22 -5.67
N PHE A 6 -14.31 -3.09 -4.94
CA PHE A 6 -13.90 -4.07 -3.93
C PHE A 6 -14.64 -3.82 -2.61
N ARG A 7 -15.95 -4.12 -2.57
CA ARG A 7 -16.77 -3.97 -1.36
C ARG A 7 -16.14 -4.64 -0.13
N VAL A 8 -15.63 -5.85 -0.34
CA VAL A 8 -14.89 -6.66 0.64
C VAL A 8 -13.54 -7.00 -0.02
N PRO A 9 -12.40 -6.68 0.61
CA PRO A 9 -11.10 -7.16 0.14
C PRO A 9 -11.06 -8.68 0.04
N PHE A 10 -10.23 -9.19 -0.86
CA PHE A 10 -10.06 -10.62 -1.02
C PHE A 10 -9.54 -11.25 0.28
N ALA A 11 -10.04 -12.43 0.64
CA ALA A 11 -9.64 -13.15 1.86
C ALA A 11 -9.72 -12.32 3.17
N SER A 12 -10.59 -11.31 3.30
CA SER A 12 -10.73 -10.52 4.55
C SER A 12 -11.06 -11.36 5.79
N ASN A 13 -11.71 -12.51 5.62
CA ASN A 13 -11.99 -13.48 6.68
C ASN A 13 -11.29 -14.84 6.41
N GLY A 14 -10.34 -14.88 5.48
CA GLY A 14 -9.60 -16.08 5.12
C GLY A 14 -8.25 -16.15 5.82
N ASP A 15 -7.60 -17.32 5.70
CA ASP A 15 -6.27 -17.50 6.26
C ASP A 15 -5.24 -16.68 5.46
N THR A 16 -4.37 -15.98 6.19
CA THR A 16 -3.26 -15.21 5.67
C THR A 16 -1.99 -15.61 6.41
N GLN A 17 -0.84 -15.35 5.80
CA GLN A 17 0.45 -15.49 6.47
C GLN A 17 1.24 -14.18 6.39
N THR A 18 2.22 -14.02 7.29
CA THR A 18 3.19 -12.93 7.18
C THR A 18 4.14 -13.21 6.01
N ILE A 19 4.34 -12.21 5.15
CA ILE A 19 5.34 -12.25 4.08
C ILE A 19 6.52 -11.35 4.51
N PRO A 20 7.76 -11.87 4.51
CA PRO A 20 8.92 -11.08 4.91
C PRO A 20 9.21 -9.87 4.00
N GLU A 21 9.62 -8.76 4.61
CA GLU A 21 10.10 -7.53 3.93
C GLU A 21 11.55 -7.64 3.43
N THR A 22 12.24 -8.74 3.77
CA THR A 22 13.59 -9.03 3.30
C THR A 22 13.60 -10.37 2.56
N ALA A 23 14.57 -10.53 1.64
CA ALA A 23 14.69 -11.77 0.88
C ALA A 23 14.93 -12.96 1.82
N ALA A 24 14.11 -14.00 1.69
CA ALA A 24 14.25 -15.20 2.48
C ALA A 24 15.44 -16.02 1.96
N SER A 25 16.38 -16.38 2.83
CA SER A 25 17.60 -17.13 2.46
C SER A 25 17.32 -18.55 1.98
N ASP A 26 16.14 -19.08 2.30
CA ASP A 26 15.66 -20.41 1.93
C ASP A 26 14.86 -20.43 0.61
N GLY A 27 14.84 -19.31 -0.12
CA GLY A 27 14.13 -19.16 -1.39
C GLY A 27 12.60 -19.06 -1.25
N SER A 28 12.08 -18.96 -0.03
CA SER A 28 10.64 -18.81 0.21
C SER A 28 10.13 -17.41 -0.18
N VAL A 29 8.82 -17.30 -0.38
CA VAL A 29 8.18 -16.04 -0.80
C VAL A 29 8.50 -14.88 0.16
N SER A 30 8.84 -13.73 -0.42
CA SER A 30 9.09 -12.47 0.29
C SER A 30 8.69 -11.30 -0.60
N TYR A 31 8.48 -10.11 -0.05
CA TYR A 31 8.15 -8.93 -0.88
C TYR A 31 9.25 -8.59 -1.90
N PRO A 32 10.55 -8.64 -1.57
CA PRO A 32 11.59 -8.36 -2.56
C PRO A 32 11.75 -9.43 -3.65
N SER A 33 11.51 -10.71 -3.31
CA SER A 33 11.83 -11.83 -4.21
C SER A 33 10.60 -12.42 -4.91
N GLY A 34 9.39 -12.13 -4.44
CA GLY A 34 8.18 -12.82 -4.84
C GLY A 34 8.29 -14.34 -4.65
N TRP A 35 7.50 -15.10 -5.41
CA TRP A 35 7.71 -16.54 -5.56
C TRP A 35 8.91 -16.78 -6.50
N GLY A 36 10.05 -17.17 -5.93
CA GLY A 36 11.30 -17.38 -6.64
C GLY A 36 11.33 -18.62 -7.55
N ALA A 37 12.51 -18.93 -8.10
CA ALA A 37 12.68 -20.00 -9.10
C ALA A 37 12.25 -21.39 -8.62
N ASP A 38 12.35 -21.67 -7.31
CA ASP A 38 11.93 -22.95 -6.74
C ASP A 38 10.43 -23.23 -6.91
N TYR A 39 9.61 -22.18 -7.11
CA TYR A 39 8.17 -22.31 -7.33
C TYR A 39 7.78 -22.69 -8.77
N ALA A 40 8.74 -22.65 -9.70
CA ALA A 40 8.55 -23.11 -11.09
C ALA A 40 9.02 -24.56 -11.31
N LYS A 41 9.62 -25.18 -10.30
CA LYS A 41 10.13 -26.55 -10.38
C LYS A 41 9.00 -27.56 -10.24
N ASP A 42 9.17 -28.72 -10.87
CA ASP A 42 8.24 -29.84 -10.77
C ASP A 42 8.38 -30.54 -9.40
N PRO A 43 7.34 -30.54 -8.54
CA PRO A 43 7.39 -31.19 -7.23
C PRO A 43 7.62 -32.70 -7.27
N SER A 44 7.36 -33.34 -8.40
CA SER A 44 7.63 -34.78 -8.58
C SER A 44 9.08 -35.07 -9.00
N ALA A 45 9.83 -34.05 -9.45
CA ALA A 45 11.17 -34.21 -10.01
C ALA A 45 12.27 -33.50 -9.20
N ASP A 46 11.97 -32.46 -8.42
CA ASP A 46 12.96 -31.71 -7.63
C ASP A 46 12.51 -31.57 -6.17
N ALA A 47 13.34 -32.04 -5.24
CA ALA A 47 13.07 -31.97 -3.80
C ALA A 47 13.04 -30.54 -3.25
N ASN A 48 13.59 -29.56 -3.97
CA ASN A 48 13.57 -28.15 -3.61
C ASN A 48 12.37 -27.41 -4.21
N ALA A 49 11.53 -28.07 -5.00
CA ALA A 49 10.33 -27.44 -5.56
C ALA A 49 9.41 -26.96 -4.43
N LYS A 50 8.93 -25.72 -4.56
CA LYS A 50 8.02 -25.10 -3.59
C LYS A 50 6.64 -24.91 -4.22
N PRO A 51 5.54 -25.33 -3.57
CA PRO A 51 4.21 -24.99 -4.04
C PRO A 51 3.88 -23.53 -3.71
N VAL A 52 3.16 -22.83 -4.58
CA VAL A 52 2.62 -21.50 -4.26
C VAL A 52 1.68 -21.63 -3.06
N GLU A 53 2.01 -20.97 -1.96
CA GLU A 53 1.26 -21.06 -0.72
C GLU A 53 -0.05 -20.28 -0.84
N ARG A 54 -1.16 -20.93 -0.50
CA ARG A 54 -2.49 -20.33 -0.55
C ARG A 54 -2.58 -19.13 0.40
N GLU A 55 -2.05 -19.26 1.61
CA GLU A 55 -2.05 -18.19 2.62
C GLU A 55 -1.23 -16.98 2.13
N ALA A 56 -0.10 -17.20 1.46
CA ALA A 56 0.70 -16.12 0.87
C ALA A 56 -0.06 -15.39 -0.23
N MET A 57 -0.69 -16.14 -1.14
CA MET A 57 -1.50 -15.57 -2.21
C MET A 57 -2.67 -14.75 -1.63
N ASN A 58 -3.34 -15.27 -0.59
CA ASN A 58 -4.38 -14.55 0.12
C ASN A 58 -3.85 -13.24 0.71
N THR A 59 -2.68 -13.24 1.36
CA THR A 59 -2.06 -12.02 1.89
C THR A 59 -1.83 -10.97 0.80
N VAL A 60 -1.23 -11.36 -0.32
CA VAL A 60 -0.94 -10.43 -1.44
C VAL A 60 -2.23 -9.86 -2.03
N LEU A 61 -3.22 -10.72 -2.31
CA LEU A 61 -4.50 -10.29 -2.86
C LEU A 61 -5.30 -9.44 -1.87
N ASN A 62 -5.25 -9.76 -0.58
CA ASN A 62 -5.89 -8.96 0.47
C ASN A 62 -5.28 -7.56 0.53
N ALA A 63 -3.96 -7.44 0.57
CA ALA A 63 -3.25 -6.16 0.58
C ALA A 63 -3.60 -5.30 -0.65
N ILE A 64 -3.55 -5.88 -1.86
CA ILE A 64 -3.86 -5.16 -3.11
C ILE A 64 -5.32 -4.70 -3.13
N THR A 65 -6.26 -5.60 -2.85
CA THR A 65 -7.70 -5.26 -2.92
C THR A 65 -8.12 -4.33 -1.78
N GLY A 66 -7.46 -4.39 -0.63
CA GLY A 66 -7.59 -3.43 0.46
C GLY A 66 -7.14 -2.03 0.05
N ALA A 67 -5.93 -1.91 -0.52
CA ALA A 67 -5.41 -0.64 -1.02
C ALA A 67 -6.29 -0.04 -2.12
N ILE A 68 -6.74 -0.85 -3.09
CA ILE A 68 -7.64 -0.37 -4.16
C ILE A 68 -8.97 0.10 -3.55
N ARG A 69 -9.54 -0.65 -2.60
CA ARG A 69 -10.78 -0.24 -1.92
C ARG A 69 -10.60 1.11 -1.22
N GLN A 70 -9.47 1.31 -0.55
CA GLN A 70 -9.13 2.55 0.15
C GLN A 70 -9.15 3.75 -0.83
N TYR A 71 -8.56 3.63 -2.02
CA TYR A 71 -8.69 4.65 -3.05
C TYR A 71 -10.12 4.81 -3.59
N GLN A 72 -10.86 3.71 -3.77
CA GLN A 72 -12.25 3.76 -4.26
C GLN A 72 -13.22 4.44 -3.29
N THR A 73 -12.94 4.43 -1.97
CA THR A 73 -13.82 5.01 -0.96
C THR A 73 -13.34 6.36 -0.45
N ASN A 74 -12.03 6.60 -0.36
CA ASN A 74 -11.48 7.79 0.30
C ASN A 74 -10.90 8.79 -0.70
N GLY A 75 -10.52 8.35 -1.91
CA GLY A 75 -9.91 9.19 -2.95
C GLY A 75 -8.46 9.61 -2.69
N TYR A 76 -8.03 9.68 -1.42
CA TYR A 76 -6.67 10.05 -1.00
C TYR A 76 -5.95 8.88 -0.34
N PRO A 77 -4.65 8.67 -0.58
CA PRO A 77 -3.86 7.68 0.14
C PRO A 77 -3.73 8.03 1.62
N GLU A 78 -3.72 7.02 2.48
CA GLU A 78 -3.34 7.16 3.89
C GLU A 78 -1.84 7.51 4.00
N TRP A 79 -1.47 8.32 5.00
CA TRP A 79 -0.09 8.63 5.29
C TRP A 79 0.66 7.37 5.76
N ILE A 80 1.71 7.01 5.02
CA ILE A 80 2.64 5.93 5.33
C ILE A 80 3.43 6.30 6.58
N THR A 81 3.15 5.60 7.69
CA THR A 81 3.91 5.74 8.93
C THR A 81 5.30 5.14 8.79
N THR A 82 6.22 5.48 9.70
CA THR A 82 7.55 4.83 9.77
C THR A 82 7.42 3.31 9.92
N ALA A 83 6.44 2.82 10.68
CA ALA A 83 6.18 1.39 10.84
C ALA A 83 5.74 0.72 9.53
N ASN A 84 4.94 1.42 8.71
CA ASN A 84 4.52 0.90 7.40
C ASN A 84 5.67 0.83 6.40
N ASN A 85 6.70 1.66 6.56
CA ASN A 85 7.87 1.71 5.69
C ASN A 85 9.12 1.15 6.39
N ASN A 86 8.96 0.01 7.06
CA ASN A 86 10.05 -0.78 7.65
C ASN A 86 10.98 0.04 8.59
N GLY A 87 10.40 0.92 9.40
CA GLY A 87 11.10 1.77 10.36
C GLY A 87 11.67 3.07 9.78
N ALA A 88 11.59 3.30 8.46
CA ALA A 88 12.05 4.51 7.81
C ALA A 88 10.89 5.45 7.49
N ALA A 89 11.06 6.77 7.67
CA ALA A 89 10.04 7.71 7.20
C ALA A 89 10.01 7.75 5.66
N PHE A 90 8.81 7.74 5.08
CA PHE A 90 8.64 7.88 3.64
C PHE A 90 8.74 9.36 3.24
N ALA A 91 9.37 9.63 2.10
CA ALA A 91 9.58 10.98 1.58
C ALA A 91 8.52 11.33 0.53
N TYR A 92 7.68 12.31 0.82
CA TYR A 92 6.65 12.80 -0.10
C TYR A 92 7.16 13.97 -0.95
N ASP A 93 6.75 14.02 -2.20
CA ASP A 93 6.95 15.20 -3.05
C ASP A 93 6.04 16.37 -2.63
N ALA A 94 6.39 17.59 -3.06
CA ALA A 94 5.51 18.74 -2.92
C ALA A 94 4.26 18.53 -3.77
N GLY A 95 3.09 18.93 -3.25
CA GLY A 95 1.82 18.76 -3.97
C GLY A 95 1.07 17.47 -3.62
N VAL A 96 1.70 16.51 -2.95
CA VAL A 96 1.03 15.27 -2.54
C VAL A 96 0.04 15.54 -1.42
N VAL A 97 -1.18 15.02 -1.56
CA VAL A 97 -2.20 15.03 -0.51
C VAL A 97 -2.34 13.64 0.09
N VAL A 98 -2.30 13.56 1.42
CA VAL A 98 -2.51 12.33 2.19
C VAL A 98 -3.60 12.52 3.24
N GLU A 99 -4.23 11.42 3.63
CA GLU A 99 -5.10 11.35 4.80
C GLU A 99 -4.28 10.96 6.04
N TYR A 100 -4.49 11.67 7.16
CA TYR A 100 -3.89 11.35 8.45
C TYR A 100 -4.82 11.76 9.59
N ASN A 101 -5.20 10.80 10.43
CA ASN A 101 -6.05 10.99 11.63
C ASN A 101 -7.40 11.68 11.36
N GLY A 102 -8.04 11.36 10.24
CA GLY A 102 -9.34 11.90 9.82
C GLY A 102 -9.26 13.24 9.09
N ALA A 103 -8.06 13.73 8.76
CA ALA A 103 -7.86 15.00 8.06
C ALA A 103 -6.95 14.85 6.84
N LEU A 104 -7.15 15.68 5.83
CA LEU A 104 -6.29 15.72 4.65
C LEU A 104 -5.19 16.76 4.82
N TYR A 105 -3.97 16.41 4.37
CA TYR A 105 -2.82 17.29 4.40
C TYR A 105 -2.11 17.34 3.07
N LEU A 106 -1.76 18.54 2.62
CA LEU A 106 -0.98 18.82 1.43
C LEU A 106 0.49 19.03 1.81
N SER A 107 1.39 18.26 1.22
CA SER A 107 2.83 18.43 1.34
C SER A 107 3.27 19.72 0.63
N LEU A 108 3.94 20.60 1.35
CA LEU A 108 4.40 21.91 0.87
C LEU A 108 5.81 21.88 0.26
N VAL A 109 6.59 20.84 0.57
CA VAL A 109 7.99 20.73 0.18
C VAL A 109 8.29 19.36 -0.42
N GLY A 110 9.31 19.28 -1.28
CA GLY A 110 9.82 18.00 -1.75
C GLY A 110 10.58 17.26 -0.65
N ASN A 111 10.68 15.94 -0.78
CA ASN A 111 11.33 15.07 0.21
C ASN A 111 10.81 15.27 1.65
N ASN A 112 9.49 15.49 1.78
CA ASN A 112 8.85 15.72 3.06
C ASN A 112 8.70 14.40 3.83
N MET A 113 9.44 14.26 4.91
CA MET A 113 9.42 13.08 5.80
C MET A 113 8.78 13.38 7.16
N ALA A 114 8.22 14.59 7.35
CA ALA A 114 7.60 14.96 8.62
C ALA A 114 6.22 14.32 8.78
N THR A 115 5.78 14.13 10.02
CA THR A 115 4.40 13.75 10.32
C THR A 115 3.44 14.89 9.97
N PRO A 116 2.32 14.64 9.26
CA PRO A 116 1.31 15.66 9.00
C PRO A 116 0.80 16.32 10.28
N GLY A 117 0.61 17.63 10.24
CA GLY A 117 0.20 18.44 11.39
C GLY A 117 1.30 18.77 12.41
N ALA A 118 2.49 18.16 12.32
CA ALA A 118 3.59 18.46 13.24
C ALA A 118 4.40 19.70 12.84
N ASP A 119 4.46 20.03 11.56
CA ASP A 119 5.24 21.15 11.02
C ASP A 119 4.45 21.86 9.90
N ALA A 120 3.95 23.06 10.21
CA ALA A 120 3.15 23.88 9.30
C ALA A 120 3.94 24.42 8.09
N THR A 121 5.28 24.33 8.10
CA THR A 121 6.12 24.68 6.94
C THR A 121 6.22 23.53 5.93
N LYS A 122 5.83 22.32 6.33
CA LYS A 122 5.91 21.10 5.53
C LYS A 122 4.54 20.54 5.16
N TRP A 123 3.56 20.67 6.05
CA TRP A 123 2.21 20.20 5.83
C TRP A 123 1.21 21.32 6.10
N GLN A 124 0.27 21.51 5.19
CA GLN A 124 -0.90 22.33 5.46
C GLN A 124 -2.17 21.47 5.42
N PRO A 125 -3.21 21.80 6.21
CA PRO A 125 -4.53 21.22 6.02
C PRO A 125 -5.00 21.42 4.58
N TYR A 126 -5.45 20.34 3.95
CA TYR A 126 -6.01 20.39 2.61
C TYR A 126 -7.53 20.37 2.70
N ILE A 127 -8.17 21.41 2.16
CA ILE A 127 -9.62 21.55 2.17
C ILE A 127 -10.10 21.48 0.72
N GLN A 128 -10.89 20.45 0.41
CA GLN A 128 -11.68 20.46 -0.82
C GLN A 128 -12.83 21.43 -0.65
N ARG A 129 -13.00 22.33 -1.62
CA ARG A 129 -14.21 23.14 -1.74
C ARG A 129 -14.79 22.98 -3.14
N GLU A 130 -16.09 23.18 -3.24
CA GLU A 130 -16.74 23.32 -4.54
C GLU A 130 -16.12 24.50 -5.30
N ALA A 131 -15.93 24.30 -6.60
CA ALA A 131 -15.54 25.38 -7.48
C ALA A 131 -16.66 26.43 -7.51
N THR A 132 -16.28 27.71 -7.53
CA THR A 132 -17.26 28.76 -7.81
C THR A 132 -17.64 28.73 -9.30
N GLU A 133 -18.79 29.31 -9.65
CA GLU A 133 -19.23 29.42 -11.05
C GLU A 133 -18.17 30.12 -11.92
N ALA A 134 -17.46 31.11 -11.38
CA ALA A 134 -16.39 31.82 -12.08
C ALA A 134 -15.11 30.98 -12.31
N GLU A 135 -14.90 29.91 -11.54
CA GLU A 135 -13.74 29.01 -11.68
C GLU A 135 -14.04 27.80 -12.57
N ALA A 136 -15.33 27.55 -12.87
CA ALA A 136 -15.80 26.40 -13.65
C ALA A 136 -15.83 26.61 -15.17
N ILE A 137 -15.14 27.65 -15.68
CA ILE A 137 -15.11 28.07 -17.09
C ILE A 137 -14.36 27.07 -17.98
#